data_AF-A0A226QC74-F1
#
_entry.id   AF-A0A226QC74-F1
#
_cell.length_a   1.000
_cell.length_b   1.000
_cell.length_c   1.000
_cell.angle_alpha   90.00
_cell.angle_beta   90.00
_cell.angle_gamma   90.00
#
_symmetry.space_group_name_H-M   'P 1'
#
loop_
_entity.id
_entity.type
_entity.pdbx_description
1 polymer ?
#
loop_
_entity_poly.entity_id
_entity_poly.type
_entity_poly.pdbx_seq_one_letter_code
_entity_poly.pdbx_strand_id
1 'polypeptide(L)'
;MKLELRMGEWMVTMGLVGLYRVFEYGLENRLIDQQYKNSIRIVPQGLELETGVLPLLPRAYFHYLLDEYSTAKRTRERLLSYLGQAKKENLFSTALANIKKTITDTGKKIQQYFPNEQVDPLLETIKSIKKPEQIEQLEQCIAEFQQLLSKADINEKLTLNYFKAAVLKSFFGQVSFLNVSKNHLDLEGHIEQFQADYIVPVQRDLQLEQILRSASAEKDVLHFLDEHVEYEPFKALKRAWKKKPLPQIQEELKSVYECMLFPGRIAFYNFEEMIFSPIGITSKAFNFNWDLQDKQPKPISSLAKLVLFFAPAGAAIYLKKEGLQDQTEYRMYAGFVQSDAPFPEILQKNNHLKQMKQQKDPFDRIVSKLVQSVTKEASYVIDHLFFLEFSSDYDSKKTHLHYYHLPLYLARYFVEYPGKLDYVHYDYREQFIQDVLRGADPARVIYQYLRDCIENGRSHIGPYIAIRERSRIMQLKRGGKEMEKTDKRVYALYRCGQEIRKALEQAGSPKTTDRYSASPSKKISAIAYRLLNAAKAGDRKSFLDTLFRLHMSADQPISPLFLNALHERDLDFPAVANAFIAGLLSQEGQGEQEEHSR
;
A
#
# COMPACT_ATOMS: atom_id res chain seq x y z
N MET A 1 5.34 35.70 8.58
CA MET A 1 4.61 35.13 9.75
C MET A 1 5.04 33.69 9.93
N LYS A 2 5.04 33.17 11.17
CA LYS A 2 5.29 31.75 11.46
C LYS A 2 3.98 31.03 11.76
N LEU A 3 3.85 29.81 11.25
CA LEU A 3 2.71 28.93 11.41
C LEU A 3 3.16 27.65 12.08
N GLU A 4 2.50 27.25 13.16
CA GLU A 4 2.62 25.90 13.69
C GLU A 4 1.62 24.98 12.98
N LEU A 5 2.14 23.93 12.35
CA LEU A 5 1.36 22.87 11.72
C LEU A 5 1.54 21.61 12.54
N ARG A 6 0.52 21.28 13.35
CA ARG A 6 0.58 20.13 14.24
C ARG A 6 0.09 18.87 13.54
N MET A 7 0.71 17.75 13.89
CA MET A 7 0.19 16.42 13.59
C MET A 7 -1.21 16.26 14.21
N GLY A 8 -1.99 15.38 13.61
CA GLY A 8 -3.32 15.04 14.07
C GLY A 8 -3.75 13.76 13.40
N GLU A 9 -4.91 13.78 12.76
CA GLU A 9 -5.38 12.69 11.91
C GLU A 9 -4.31 12.27 10.89
N TRP A 10 -4.30 10.98 10.56
CA TRP A 10 -3.27 10.39 9.70
C TRP A 10 -3.12 11.11 8.35
N MET A 11 -4.21 11.68 7.78
CA MET A 11 -4.13 12.40 6.50
C MET A 11 -3.40 13.75 6.63
N VAL A 12 -3.55 14.43 7.77
CA VAL A 12 -2.84 15.67 8.06
C VAL A 12 -1.36 15.35 8.26
N THR A 13 -1.05 14.36 9.11
CA THR A 13 0.33 13.92 9.36
C THR A 13 1.02 13.47 8.08
N MET A 14 0.34 12.72 7.22
CA MET A 14 0.81 12.35 5.89
C MET A 14 1.07 13.58 5.00
N GLY A 15 0.17 14.56 5.02
CA GLY A 15 0.36 15.84 4.34
C GLY A 15 1.61 16.60 4.82
N LEU A 16 1.86 16.64 6.13
CA LEU A 16 3.05 17.28 6.70
C LEU A 16 4.35 16.57 6.30
N VAL A 17 4.36 15.23 6.32
CA VAL A 17 5.50 14.44 5.80
C VAL A 17 5.76 14.78 4.34
N GLY A 18 4.70 14.85 3.52
CA GLY A 18 4.82 15.21 2.11
C GLY A 18 5.30 16.64 1.87
N LEU A 19 4.80 17.59 2.65
CA LEU A 19 5.20 19.00 2.57
C LEU A 19 6.69 19.14 2.89
N TYR A 20 7.16 18.48 3.94
CA TYR A 20 8.56 18.51 4.33
C TYR A 20 9.47 17.88 3.26
N ARG A 21 9.11 16.71 2.71
CA ARG A 21 9.85 16.06 1.62
C ARG A 21 9.97 16.94 0.38
N VAL A 22 8.88 17.60 -0.02
CA VAL A 22 8.90 18.50 -1.18
C VAL A 22 9.76 19.72 -0.91
N PHE A 23 9.71 20.28 0.29
CA PHE A 23 10.57 21.39 0.68
C PHE A 23 12.06 21.00 0.64
N GLU A 24 12.43 19.86 1.23
CA GLU A 24 13.81 19.34 1.17
C GLU A 24 14.26 19.12 -0.28
N TYR A 25 13.43 18.45 -1.08
CA TYR A 25 13.70 18.26 -2.51
C TYR A 25 13.92 19.59 -3.23
N GLY A 26 13.10 20.61 -2.92
CA GLY A 26 13.23 21.95 -3.48
C GLY A 26 14.54 22.63 -3.14
N LEU A 27 15.04 22.48 -1.90
CA LEU A 27 16.35 22.99 -1.48
C LEU A 27 17.51 22.26 -2.17
N GLU A 28 17.45 20.93 -2.22
CA GLU A 28 18.47 20.07 -2.83
C GLU A 28 18.62 20.34 -4.33
N ASN A 29 17.49 20.55 -5.02
CA ASN A 29 17.45 20.79 -6.46
C ASN A 29 17.47 22.29 -6.85
N ARG A 30 17.74 23.19 -5.89
CA ARG A 30 17.84 24.64 -6.11
C ARG A 30 16.57 25.27 -6.72
N LEU A 31 15.41 24.68 -6.46
CA LEU A 31 14.09 25.25 -6.77
C LEU A 31 13.63 26.21 -5.67
N ILE A 32 14.19 26.04 -4.47
CA ILE A 32 14.02 26.92 -3.32
C ILE A 32 15.41 27.41 -2.92
N ASP A 33 15.58 28.73 -2.85
CA ASP A 33 16.87 29.32 -2.48
C ASP A 33 17.30 28.93 -1.05
N GLN A 34 18.61 28.81 -0.83
CA GLN A 34 19.18 28.45 0.46
C GLN A 34 18.86 29.46 1.59
N GLN A 35 18.49 30.71 1.25
CA GLN A 35 18.00 31.68 2.23
C GLN A 35 16.72 31.20 2.94
N TYR A 36 15.90 30.36 2.29
CA TYR A 36 14.69 29.78 2.87
C TYR A 36 14.92 28.45 3.58
N LYS A 37 16.16 27.98 3.74
CA LYS A 37 16.49 26.69 4.38
C LYS A 37 15.83 26.52 5.76
N ASN A 38 15.70 27.63 6.49
CA ASN A 38 15.12 27.63 7.84
C ASN A 38 13.63 27.99 7.86
N SER A 39 12.99 28.14 6.70
CA SER A 39 11.58 28.51 6.58
C SER A 39 10.63 27.36 6.90
N ILE A 40 11.07 26.10 6.84
CA ILE A 40 10.31 24.97 7.38
C ILE A 40 11.22 24.21 8.33
N ARG A 41 10.78 24.06 9.59
CA ARG A 41 11.53 23.37 10.64
C ARG A 41 10.71 22.24 11.23
N ILE A 42 11.38 21.12 11.46
CA ILE A 42 10.82 19.99 12.20
C ILE A 42 10.72 20.36 13.69
N VAL A 43 9.56 20.13 14.28
CA VAL A 43 9.33 20.19 15.73
C VAL A 43 8.67 18.89 16.22
N PRO A 44 8.71 18.53 17.51
CA PRO A 44 8.18 17.26 17.99
C PRO A 44 6.72 17.00 17.61
N GLN A 45 5.91 18.06 17.57
CA GLN A 45 4.47 17.99 17.27
C GLN A 45 4.14 18.16 15.78
N GLY A 46 5.10 18.35 14.88
CA GLY A 46 4.84 18.61 13.46
C GLY A 46 5.88 19.53 12.80
N LEU A 47 5.42 20.59 12.14
CA LEU A 47 6.26 21.55 11.41
C LEU A 47 6.00 22.99 11.86
N GLU A 48 7.07 23.80 11.91
CA GLU A 48 6.97 25.25 11.90
C GLU A 48 7.23 25.76 10.47
N LEU A 49 6.33 26.58 9.93
CA LEU A 49 6.40 27.11 8.58
C LEU A 49 6.41 28.64 8.57
N GLU A 50 7.38 29.24 7.87
CA GLU A 50 7.42 30.65 7.55
C GLU A 50 6.69 30.92 6.24
N THR A 51 5.69 31.80 6.28
CA THR A 51 4.78 32.04 5.15
C THR A 51 5.45 32.54 3.87
N GLY A 52 6.67 33.07 3.96
CA GLY A 52 7.42 33.55 2.80
C GLY A 52 7.82 32.46 1.81
N VAL A 53 7.88 31.19 2.26
CA VAL A 53 8.23 30.05 1.37
C VAL A 53 7.05 29.54 0.56
N LEU A 54 5.80 29.88 0.94
CA LEU A 54 4.59 29.33 0.31
C LEU A 54 4.57 29.46 -1.23
N PRO A 55 4.94 30.61 -1.83
CA PRO A 55 4.95 30.75 -3.30
C PRO A 55 5.97 29.87 -4.03
N LEU A 56 6.96 29.32 -3.33
CA LEU A 56 8.01 28.48 -3.92
C LEU A 56 7.64 26.99 -3.91
N LEU A 57 6.69 26.60 -3.06
CA LEU A 57 6.28 25.21 -2.89
C LEU A 57 5.64 24.58 -4.15
N PRO A 58 4.83 25.28 -4.97
CA PRO A 58 4.21 24.65 -6.13
C PRO A 58 5.22 24.13 -7.15
N ARG A 59 6.24 24.93 -7.50
CA ARG A 59 7.29 24.49 -8.42
C ARG A 59 8.02 23.28 -7.86
N ALA A 60 8.43 23.32 -6.58
CA ALA A 60 9.06 22.19 -5.92
C ALA A 60 8.17 20.93 -5.93
N TYR A 61 6.86 21.08 -5.71
CA TYR A 61 5.89 19.99 -5.70
C TYR A 61 5.80 19.27 -7.05
N PHE A 62 5.64 20.02 -8.14
CA PHE A 62 5.55 19.41 -9.47
C PHE A 62 6.87 18.74 -9.89
N HIS A 63 8.01 19.37 -9.66
CA HIS A 63 9.30 18.76 -9.98
C HIS A 63 9.59 17.51 -9.12
N TYR A 64 9.20 17.51 -7.84
CA TYR A 64 9.28 16.31 -7.00
C TYR A 64 8.47 15.16 -7.59
N LEU A 65 7.23 15.41 -8.03
CA LEU A 65 6.39 14.38 -8.65
C LEU A 65 6.93 13.91 -10.01
N LEU A 66 7.52 14.81 -10.80
CA LEU A 66 8.13 14.46 -12.09
C LEU A 66 9.34 13.54 -11.91
N ASP A 67 10.17 13.78 -10.90
CA ASP A 67 11.32 12.92 -10.59
C ASP A 67 10.86 11.57 -10.01
N GLU A 68 10.03 11.60 -8.96
CA GLU A 68 9.55 10.41 -8.25
C GLU A 68 8.81 9.44 -9.19
N TYR A 69 8.00 9.97 -10.12
CA TYR A 69 7.14 9.17 -10.99
C TYR A 69 7.60 9.10 -12.45
N SER A 70 8.85 9.48 -12.75
CA SER A 70 9.40 9.53 -14.11
C SER A 70 9.01 8.31 -14.95
N THR A 71 8.25 8.57 -16.02
CA THR A 71 7.80 7.54 -16.97
C THR A 71 9.00 6.95 -17.72
N ALA A 72 10.00 7.77 -18.04
CA ALA A 72 11.25 7.33 -18.66
C ALA A 72 12.00 6.33 -17.78
N LYS A 73 12.28 6.68 -16.52
CA LYS A 73 13.01 5.82 -15.57
C LYS A 73 12.31 4.48 -15.36
N ARG A 74 11.00 4.51 -15.12
CA ARG A 74 10.20 3.31 -14.85
C ARG A 74 10.06 2.41 -16.06
N THR A 75 9.86 3.00 -17.24
CA THR A 75 9.77 2.23 -18.48
C THR A 75 11.11 1.60 -18.83
N ARG A 76 12.22 2.31 -18.62
CA ARG A 76 13.58 1.77 -18.74
C ARG A 76 13.80 0.56 -17.84
N GLU A 77 13.55 0.69 -16.54
CA GLU A 77 13.71 -0.41 -15.57
C GLU A 77 12.88 -1.65 -15.97
N ARG A 78 11.63 -1.44 -16.39
CA ARG A 78 10.75 -2.51 -16.88
C ARG A 78 11.29 -3.18 -18.15
N LEU A 79 11.71 -2.39 -19.14
CA LEU A 79 12.25 -2.90 -20.41
C LEU A 79 13.56 -3.67 -20.19
N LEU A 80 14.47 -3.17 -19.35
CA LEU A 80 15.71 -3.86 -19.01
C LEU A 80 15.43 -5.18 -18.27
N SER A 81 14.44 -5.21 -17.38
CA SER A 81 14.01 -6.44 -16.73
C SER A 81 13.48 -7.47 -17.74
N TYR A 82 12.68 -7.06 -18.72
CA TYR A 82 12.19 -7.98 -19.76
C TYR A 82 13.31 -8.40 -20.71
N LEU A 83 14.23 -7.51 -21.04
CA LEU A 83 15.40 -7.84 -21.86
C LEU A 83 16.27 -8.89 -21.17
N GLY A 84 16.51 -8.78 -19.87
CA GLY A 84 17.20 -9.80 -19.09
C GLY A 84 16.51 -11.17 -19.12
N GLN A 85 15.17 -11.20 -19.22
CA GLN A 85 14.42 -12.44 -19.44
C GLN A 85 14.53 -12.92 -20.88
N ALA A 86 14.53 -12.03 -21.87
CA ALA A 86 14.64 -12.37 -23.28
C ALA A 86 15.98 -13.05 -23.61
N LYS A 87 17.06 -12.74 -22.88
CA LYS A 87 18.34 -13.43 -22.99
C LYS A 87 18.30 -14.91 -22.62
N LYS A 88 17.22 -15.39 -21.98
CA LYS A 88 16.99 -16.80 -21.68
C LYS A 88 16.07 -17.37 -22.76
N GLU A 89 16.57 -18.34 -23.52
CA GLU A 89 15.89 -18.88 -24.71
C GLU A 89 14.44 -19.35 -24.41
N ASN A 90 14.23 -20.02 -23.29
CA ASN A 90 12.92 -20.51 -22.86
C ASN A 90 11.92 -19.41 -22.46
N LEU A 91 12.36 -18.18 -22.24
CA LEU A 91 11.52 -17.04 -21.85
C LEU A 91 11.43 -15.96 -22.94
N PHE A 92 12.14 -16.11 -24.05
CA PHE A 92 12.25 -15.11 -25.11
C PHE A 92 10.88 -14.65 -25.63
N SER A 93 9.99 -15.60 -26.00
CA SER A 93 8.69 -15.28 -26.58
C SER A 93 7.82 -14.43 -25.64
N THR A 94 7.72 -14.82 -24.37
CA THR A 94 6.95 -14.09 -23.35
C THR A 94 7.55 -12.71 -23.07
N ALA A 95 8.88 -12.63 -22.96
CA ALA A 95 9.57 -11.36 -22.75
C ALA A 95 9.39 -10.40 -23.94
N LEU A 96 9.53 -10.89 -25.17
CA LEU A 96 9.32 -10.14 -26.39
C LEU A 96 7.90 -9.59 -26.50
N ALA A 97 6.88 -10.38 -26.13
CA ALA A 97 5.49 -9.93 -26.11
C ALA A 97 5.28 -8.74 -25.14
N ASN A 98 5.87 -8.82 -23.94
CA ASN A 98 5.81 -7.74 -22.95
C ASN A 98 6.56 -6.47 -23.39
N ILE A 99 7.71 -6.63 -24.05
CA ILE A 99 8.48 -5.52 -24.63
C ILE A 99 7.67 -4.85 -25.76
N LYS A 100 7.17 -5.63 -26.71
CA LYS A 100 6.33 -5.17 -27.83
C LYS A 100 5.14 -4.35 -27.34
N LYS A 101 4.41 -4.88 -26.36
CA LYS A 101 3.27 -4.19 -25.74
C LYS A 101 3.71 -2.86 -25.12
N THR A 102 4.77 -2.87 -24.32
CA THR A 102 5.28 -1.68 -23.63
C THR A 102 5.68 -0.57 -24.60
N ILE A 103 6.48 -0.91 -25.62
CA ILE A 103 6.94 0.04 -26.64
C ILE A 103 5.77 0.55 -27.48
N THR A 104 4.84 -0.32 -27.88
CA THR A 104 3.67 0.07 -28.69
C THR A 104 2.73 0.99 -27.92
N ASP A 105 2.35 0.64 -26.70
CA ASP A 105 1.40 1.43 -25.90
C ASP A 105 1.97 2.81 -25.54
N THR A 106 3.28 2.87 -25.27
CA THR A 106 3.96 4.14 -24.96
C THR A 106 4.23 4.94 -26.23
N GLY A 107 4.66 4.29 -27.30
CA GLY A 107 4.90 4.92 -28.61
C GLY A 107 3.64 5.59 -29.17
N LYS A 108 2.47 4.94 -29.08
CA LYS A 108 1.18 5.54 -29.47
C LYS A 108 0.87 6.84 -28.73
N LYS A 109 1.21 6.92 -27.44
CA LYS A 109 1.05 8.15 -26.65
C LYS A 109 2.01 9.24 -27.13
N ILE A 110 3.26 8.87 -27.45
CA ILE A 110 4.23 9.82 -28.02
C ILE A 110 3.71 10.34 -29.36
N GLN A 111 3.22 9.49 -30.27
CA GLN A 111 2.63 9.93 -31.54
C GLN A 111 1.43 10.86 -31.35
N GLN A 112 0.60 10.60 -30.35
CA GLN A 112 -0.57 11.43 -30.06
C GLN A 112 -0.20 12.84 -29.58
N TYR A 113 0.81 12.97 -28.70
CA TYR A 113 1.18 14.25 -28.11
C TYR A 113 2.31 14.98 -28.86
N PHE A 114 3.13 14.23 -29.60
CA PHE A 114 4.32 14.70 -30.31
C PHE A 114 4.36 14.10 -31.72
N PRO A 115 3.46 14.53 -32.64
CA PRO A 115 3.33 13.93 -33.98
C PRO A 115 4.57 14.10 -34.86
N ASN A 116 5.47 15.04 -34.53
CA ASN A 116 6.72 15.28 -35.27
C ASN A 116 7.85 14.31 -34.87
N GLU A 117 7.67 13.51 -33.82
CA GLU A 117 8.69 12.58 -33.34
C GLU A 117 8.71 11.29 -34.16
N GLN A 118 9.91 10.79 -34.48
CA GLN A 118 10.08 9.60 -35.31
C GLN A 118 9.86 8.31 -34.50
N VAL A 119 8.60 8.00 -34.22
CA VAL A 119 8.20 6.80 -33.47
C VAL A 119 7.97 5.60 -34.39
N ASP A 120 7.45 5.81 -35.60
CA ASP A 120 7.08 4.72 -36.53
C ASP A 120 8.22 3.77 -36.89
N PRO A 121 9.46 4.23 -37.17
CA PRO A 121 10.57 3.33 -37.45
C PRO A 121 10.87 2.37 -36.29
N LEU A 122 10.75 2.84 -35.05
CA LEU A 122 10.94 2.00 -33.86
C LEU A 122 9.82 0.97 -33.72
N LEU A 123 8.57 1.36 -34.01
CA LEU A 123 7.42 0.46 -33.98
C LEU A 123 7.48 -0.62 -35.06
N GLU A 124 7.96 -0.31 -36.25
CA GLU A 124 8.16 -1.29 -37.32
C GLU A 124 9.33 -2.23 -37.00
N THR A 125 10.43 -1.68 -36.46
CA THR A 125 11.59 -2.48 -36.03
C THR A 125 11.18 -3.50 -34.98
N ILE A 126 10.49 -3.08 -33.90
CA ILE A 126 10.09 -4.01 -32.84
C ILE A 126 9.10 -5.08 -33.36
N LYS A 127 8.20 -4.76 -34.30
CA LYS A 127 7.29 -5.74 -34.92
C LYS A 127 8.04 -6.84 -35.67
N SER A 128 9.12 -6.47 -36.36
CA SER A 128 9.92 -7.38 -37.21
C SER A 128 10.69 -8.45 -36.42
N ILE A 129 11.02 -8.18 -35.15
CA ILE A 129 11.76 -9.09 -34.28
C ILE A 129 10.87 -10.27 -33.88
N LYS A 130 11.34 -11.50 -34.13
CA LYS A 130 10.58 -12.75 -33.88
C LYS A 130 11.39 -13.83 -33.20
N LYS A 131 12.72 -13.83 -33.31
CA LYS A 131 13.56 -14.95 -32.88
C LYS A 131 14.70 -14.54 -31.93
N PRO A 132 15.21 -15.45 -31.08
CA PRO A 132 16.29 -15.16 -30.13
C PRO A 132 17.58 -14.63 -30.77
N GLU A 133 17.89 -15.00 -32.01
CA GLU A 133 19.10 -14.56 -32.72
C GLU A 133 19.09 -13.04 -33.00
N GLN A 134 17.92 -12.40 -32.90
CA GLN A 134 17.74 -10.95 -33.11
C GLN A 134 17.88 -10.15 -31.81
N ILE A 135 18.50 -10.72 -30.76
CA ILE A 135 18.60 -10.08 -29.46
C ILE A 135 19.36 -8.74 -29.52
N GLU A 136 20.42 -8.63 -30.32
CA GLU A 136 21.18 -7.38 -30.49
C GLU A 136 20.31 -6.28 -31.11
N GLN A 137 19.50 -6.64 -32.12
CA GLN A 137 18.53 -5.72 -32.73
C GLN A 137 17.47 -5.26 -31.71
N LEU A 138 17.05 -6.16 -30.81
CA LEU A 138 16.12 -5.83 -29.73
C LEU A 138 16.75 -4.87 -28.71
N GLU A 139 18.01 -5.09 -28.34
CA GLU A 139 18.76 -4.21 -27.44
C GLU A 139 18.89 -2.80 -28.01
N GLN A 140 19.25 -2.69 -29.29
CA GLN A 140 19.36 -1.42 -29.98
C GLN A 140 18.02 -0.69 -30.04
N CYS A 141 16.94 -1.38 -30.44
CA CYS A 141 15.60 -0.79 -30.49
C CYS A 141 15.14 -0.29 -29.12
N ILE A 142 15.43 -1.03 -28.05
CA ILE A 142 15.14 -0.59 -26.67
C ILE A 142 15.96 0.64 -26.30
N ALA A 143 17.25 0.70 -26.65
CA ALA A 143 18.11 1.83 -26.35
C ALA A 143 17.64 3.11 -27.07
N GLU A 144 17.33 3.03 -28.36
CA GLU A 144 16.79 4.16 -29.15
C GLU A 144 15.45 4.64 -28.58
N PHE A 145 14.55 3.70 -28.23
CA PHE A 145 13.27 4.04 -27.60
C PHE A 145 13.45 4.72 -26.23
N GLN A 146 14.44 4.28 -25.44
CA GLN A 146 14.77 4.91 -24.16
C GLN A 146 15.33 6.33 -24.33
N GLN A 147 16.16 6.56 -25.35
CA GLN A 147 16.65 7.91 -25.66
C GLN A 147 15.50 8.84 -26.04
N LEU A 148 14.59 8.39 -26.91
CA LEU A 148 13.40 9.15 -27.27
C LEU A 148 12.55 9.48 -26.05
N LEU A 149 12.25 8.49 -25.21
CA LEU A 149 11.42 8.68 -24.02
C LEU A 149 12.09 9.58 -22.97
N SER A 150 13.41 9.71 -22.99
CA SER A 150 14.18 10.55 -22.05
C SER A 150 14.27 12.02 -22.48
N LYS A 151 13.74 12.40 -23.65
CA LYS A 151 13.58 13.80 -24.03
C LYS A 151 12.71 14.51 -22.98
N ALA A 152 13.11 15.72 -22.59
CA ALA A 152 12.55 16.41 -21.43
C ALA A 152 11.04 16.66 -21.55
N ASP A 153 10.60 17.22 -22.68
CA ASP A 153 9.21 17.51 -23.02
C ASP A 153 8.34 16.23 -23.06
N ILE A 154 8.85 15.16 -23.67
CA ILE A 154 8.14 13.86 -23.74
C ILE A 154 7.99 13.26 -22.35
N ASN A 155 9.09 13.13 -21.60
CA ASN A 155 9.06 12.55 -20.27
C ASN A 155 8.17 13.38 -19.33
N GLU A 156 8.26 14.70 -19.39
CA GLU A 156 7.45 15.62 -18.58
C GLU A 156 5.95 15.41 -18.86
N LYS A 157 5.51 15.52 -20.13
CA LYS A 157 4.08 15.40 -20.46
C LYS A 157 3.51 14.04 -20.08
N LEU A 158 4.24 12.96 -20.37
CA LEU A 158 3.80 11.60 -20.04
C LEU A 158 3.79 11.35 -18.52
N THR A 159 4.78 11.86 -17.80
CA THR A 159 4.85 11.72 -16.33
C THR A 159 3.77 12.54 -15.64
N LEU A 160 3.49 13.76 -16.12
CA LEU A 160 2.41 14.59 -15.63
C LEU A 160 1.05 13.90 -15.78
N ASN A 161 0.78 13.36 -16.96
CA ASN A 161 -0.44 12.58 -17.19
C ASN A 161 -0.49 11.34 -16.29
N TYR A 162 0.64 10.66 -16.11
CA TYR A 162 0.72 9.48 -15.27
C TYR A 162 0.39 9.77 -13.80
N PHE A 163 1.08 10.73 -13.15
CA PHE A 163 0.84 10.96 -11.72
C PHE A 163 -0.56 11.52 -11.48
N LYS A 164 -1.12 12.33 -12.39
CA LYS A 164 -2.51 12.81 -12.26
C LYS A 164 -3.49 11.65 -12.26
N ALA A 165 -3.36 10.73 -13.22
CA ALA A 165 -4.31 9.65 -13.43
C ALA A 165 -4.12 8.44 -12.48
N ALA A 166 -2.88 8.12 -12.14
CA ALA A 166 -2.54 6.88 -11.42
C ALA A 166 -2.13 7.09 -9.96
N VAL A 167 -1.78 8.31 -9.55
CA VAL A 167 -1.35 8.63 -8.19
C VAL A 167 -2.36 9.56 -7.52
N LEU A 168 -2.53 10.78 -8.06
CA LEU A 168 -3.35 11.83 -7.45
C LEU A 168 -4.85 11.51 -7.46
N LYS A 169 -5.32 10.72 -8.44
CA LYS A 169 -6.73 10.29 -8.53
C LYS A 169 -7.22 9.53 -7.28
N SER A 170 -6.33 8.84 -6.57
CA SER A 170 -6.67 8.14 -5.33
C SER A 170 -6.75 9.05 -4.11
N PHE A 171 -6.34 10.31 -4.24
CA PHE A 171 -6.38 11.29 -3.16
C PHE A 171 -7.42 12.36 -3.41
N PHE A 172 -7.65 12.75 -4.68
CA PHE A 172 -8.42 13.94 -5.02
C PHE A 172 -9.42 13.70 -6.14
N GLY A 173 -10.48 14.51 -6.14
CA GLY A 173 -11.39 14.59 -7.27
C GLY A 173 -10.84 15.46 -8.42
N GLN A 174 -11.73 15.94 -9.29
CA GLN A 174 -11.39 16.80 -10.43
C GLN A 174 -11.21 18.28 -10.04
N VAL A 175 -10.39 18.54 -9.02
CA VAL A 175 -10.09 19.88 -8.48
C VAL A 175 -8.91 20.54 -9.18
N SER A 176 -8.92 21.87 -9.30
CA SER A 176 -7.77 22.65 -9.77
C SER A 176 -7.19 22.11 -11.09
N PHE A 177 -5.87 21.93 -11.16
CA PHE A 177 -5.13 21.39 -12.29
C PHE A 177 -5.46 19.92 -12.62
N LEU A 178 -6.14 19.19 -11.72
CA LEU A 178 -6.65 17.84 -11.97
C LEU A 178 -7.95 17.83 -12.78
N ASN A 179 -8.59 18.99 -12.97
CA ASN A 179 -9.77 19.08 -13.80
C ASN A 179 -9.45 18.74 -15.26
N VAL A 180 -10.32 17.96 -15.91
CA VAL A 180 -10.16 17.53 -17.31
C VAL A 180 -10.05 18.70 -18.29
N SER A 181 -10.73 19.82 -18.00
CA SER A 181 -10.64 21.05 -18.81
C SER A 181 -9.23 21.64 -18.83
N LYS A 182 -8.38 21.31 -17.84
CA LYS A 182 -7.02 21.82 -17.69
C LYS A 182 -5.95 20.90 -18.29
N ASN A 183 -6.31 19.77 -18.90
CA ASN A 183 -5.32 18.83 -19.46
C ASN A 183 -4.49 19.37 -20.64
N HIS A 184 -4.93 20.46 -21.25
CA HIS A 184 -4.21 21.14 -22.33
C HIS A 184 -3.03 21.98 -21.82
N LEU A 185 -2.97 22.29 -20.52
CA LEU A 185 -1.88 23.08 -19.94
C LEU A 185 -0.55 22.29 -19.98
N ASP A 186 0.53 23.06 -20.04
CA ASP A 186 1.90 22.59 -19.82
C ASP A 186 2.24 22.63 -18.32
N LEU A 187 3.49 22.33 -17.97
CA LEU A 187 3.95 22.34 -16.58
C LEU A 187 3.79 23.71 -15.91
N GLU A 188 4.19 24.79 -16.58
CA GLU A 188 4.11 26.14 -16.03
C GLU A 188 2.65 26.56 -15.79
N GLY A 189 1.76 26.32 -16.76
CA GLY A 189 0.33 26.58 -16.58
C GLY A 189 -0.29 25.75 -15.44
N HIS A 190 0.18 24.52 -15.22
CA HIS A 190 -0.23 23.71 -14.08
C HIS A 190 0.29 24.24 -12.73
N ILE A 191 1.53 24.74 -12.68
CA ILE A 191 2.11 25.40 -11.51
C ILE A 191 1.33 26.67 -11.16
N GLU A 192 1.02 27.50 -12.16
CA GLU A 192 0.23 28.73 -11.99
C GLU A 192 -1.19 28.43 -11.49
N GLN A 193 -1.85 27.41 -12.05
CA GLN A 193 -3.17 26.99 -11.58
C GLN A 193 -3.13 26.52 -10.12
N PHE A 194 -2.08 25.78 -9.73
CA PHE A 194 -1.89 25.38 -8.33
C PHE A 194 -1.67 26.59 -7.42
N GLN A 195 -0.83 27.54 -7.84
CA GLN A 195 -0.56 28.79 -7.12
C GLN A 195 -1.86 29.54 -6.84
N ALA A 196 -2.71 29.69 -7.87
CA ALA A 196 -3.99 30.38 -7.78
C ALA A 196 -4.99 29.66 -6.85
N ASP A 197 -5.06 28.33 -6.90
CA ASP A 197 -6.09 27.55 -6.19
C ASP A 197 -5.71 27.14 -4.76
N TYR A 198 -4.40 27.10 -4.43
CA TYR A 198 -3.92 26.60 -3.14
C TYR A 198 -3.00 27.55 -2.38
N ILE A 199 -2.20 28.39 -3.05
CA ILE A 199 -1.28 29.31 -2.33
C ILE A 199 -1.95 30.65 -2.06
N VAL A 200 -2.55 31.28 -3.07
CA VAL A 200 -3.22 32.58 -2.92
C VAL A 200 -4.32 32.52 -1.84
N PRO A 201 -5.21 31.50 -1.79
CA PRO A 201 -6.22 31.38 -0.74
C PRO A 201 -5.62 31.33 0.66
N VAL A 202 -4.50 30.60 0.85
CA VAL A 202 -3.79 30.55 2.14
C VAL A 202 -3.27 31.93 2.52
N GLN A 203 -2.65 32.65 1.59
CA GLN A 203 -2.15 33.99 1.88
C GLN A 203 -3.29 34.95 2.24
N ARG A 204 -4.43 34.89 1.54
CA ARG A 204 -5.61 35.71 1.81
C ARG A 204 -6.20 35.42 3.18
N ASP A 205 -6.44 34.15 3.51
CA ASP A 205 -7.01 33.75 4.79
C ASP A 205 -6.11 34.20 5.96
N LEU A 206 -4.79 34.07 5.82
CA LEU A 206 -3.83 34.49 6.83
C LEU A 206 -3.72 36.01 6.98
N GLN A 207 -3.85 36.77 5.88
CA GLN A 207 -3.93 38.24 5.92
C GLN A 207 -5.20 38.69 6.65
N LEU A 208 -6.34 38.04 6.38
CA LEU A 208 -7.59 38.30 7.08
C LEU A 208 -7.45 38.02 8.58
N GLU A 209 -6.85 36.89 8.97
CA GLU A 209 -6.56 36.56 10.37
C GLU A 209 -5.74 37.65 11.07
N GLN A 210 -4.74 38.23 10.38
CA GLN A 210 -3.93 39.32 10.94
C GLN A 210 -4.77 40.59 11.13
N ILE A 211 -5.54 40.99 10.12
CA ILE A 211 -6.39 42.19 10.19
C ILE A 211 -7.42 42.05 11.29
N LEU A 212 -8.05 40.89 11.44
CA LEU A 212 -9.04 40.65 12.50
C LEU A 212 -8.45 40.76 13.91
N ARG A 213 -7.15 40.48 14.08
CA ARG A 213 -6.43 40.61 15.36
C ARG A 213 -6.01 42.05 15.66
N SER A 214 -5.71 42.84 14.63
CA SER A 214 -5.23 44.22 14.77
C SER A 214 -6.31 45.29 14.56
N ALA A 215 -7.45 44.93 13.98
CA ALA A 215 -8.52 45.88 13.65
C ALA A 215 -9.10 46.52 14.90
N SER A 216 -9.23 47.84 14.84
CA SER A 216 -9.85 48.64 15.91
C SER A 216 -11.33 48.93 15.61
N ALA A 217 -11.73 48.85 14.34
CA ALA A 217 -13.10 49.04 13.88
C ALA A 217 -13.47 48.02 12.79
N GLU A 218 -14.77 47.75 12.63
CA GLU A 218 -15.28 46.86 11.58
C GLU A 218 -14.97 47.36 10.16
N LYS A 219 -14.78 48.68 10.00
CA LYS A 219 -14.43 49.30 8.72
C LYS A 219 -13.10 48.79 8.17
N ASP A 220 -12.12 48.51 9.02
CA ASP A 220 -10.80 48.00 8.62
C ASP A 220 -10.95 46.63 7.95
N VAL A 221 -11.77 45.75 8.55
CA VAL A 221 -12.08 44.42 8.03
C VAL A 221 -12.86 44.52 6.71
N LEU A 222 -13.89 45.37 6.67
CA LEU A 222 -14.72 45.55 5.46
C LEU A 222 -13.94 46.15 4.30
N HIS A 223 -12.97 47.04 4.57
CA HIS A 223 -12.10 47.62 3.55
C HIS A 223 -11.20 46.54 2.93
N PHE A 224 -10.54 45.71 3.75
CA PHE A 224 -9.73 44.60 3.25
C PHE A 224 -10.53 43.59 2.42
N LEU A 225 -11.75 43.27 2.84
CA LEU A 225 -12.64 42.40 2.06
C LEU A 225 -13.05 43.03 0.72
N ASP A 226 -13.06 44.36 0.62
CA ASP A 226 -13.35 45.08 -0.63
C ASP A 226 -12.15 45.07 -1.59
N GLU A 227 -10.94 45.28 -1.07
CA GLU A 227 -9.69 45.23 -1.85
C GLU A 227 -9.42 43.85 -2.46
N HIS A 228 -10.02 42.78 -1.90
CA HIS A 228 -9.82 41.39 -2.32
C HIS A 228 -11.13 40.69 -2.67
N VAL A 229 -12.10 41.42 -3.23
CA VAL A 229 -13.42 40.91 -3.59
C VAL A 229 -13.39 39.81 -4.69
N GLU A 230 -12.28 39.70 -5.43
CA GLU A 230 -12.04 38.64 -6.41
C GLU A 230 -11.94 37.25 -5.77
N TYR A 231 -11.57 37.17 -4.50
CA TYR A 231 -11.58 35.93 -3.74
C TYR A 231 -13.00 35.64 -3.24
N GLU A 232 -13.63 34.61 -3.82
CA GLU A 232 -15.07 34.33 -3.64
C GLU A 232 -15.55 34.30 -2.18
N PRO A 233 -14.82 33.67 -1.22
CA PRO A 233 -15.21 33.71 0.18
C PRO A 233 -15.35 35.12 0.74
N PHE A 234 -14.46 36.05 0.37
CA PHE A 234 -14.50 37.42 0.88
C PHE A 234 -15.69 38.20 0.35
N LYS A 235 -16.11 37.93 -0.88
CA LYS A 235 -17.34 38.50 -1.45
C LYS A 235 -18.58 38.08 -0.65
N ALA A 236 -18.65 36.82 -0.21
CA ALA A 236 -19.74 36.32 0.64
C ALA A 236 -19.70 36.94 2.05
N LEU A 237 -18.53 36.97 2.69
CA LEU A 237 -18.34 37.56 4.01
C LEU A 237 -18.66 39.04 4.04
N LYS A 238 -18.22 39.81 3.04
CA LYS A 238 -18.53 41.24 2.93
C LYS A 238 -20.04 41.50 2.97
N ARG A 239 -20.82 40.66 2.28
CA ARG A 239 -22.29 40.75 2.28
C ARG A 239 -22.87 40.41 3.65
N ALA A 240 -22.36 39.36 4.30
CA ALA A 240 -22.82 38.91 5.60
C ALA A 240 -22.49 39.90 6.74
N TRP A 241 -21.34 40.57 6.66
CA TRP A 241 -20.79 41.41 7.74
C TRP A 241 -21.02 42.91 7.55
N LYS A 242 -21.58 43.36 6.42
CA LYS A 242 -21.78 44.78 6.08
C LYS A 242 -22.44 45.62 7.19
N LYS A 243 -23.27 45.01 8.03
CA LYS A 243 -24.01 45.67 9.12
C LYS A 243 -23.66 45.14 10.52
N LYS A 244 -22.66 44.27 10.64
CA LYS A 244 -22.29 43.65 11.92
C LYS A 244 -21.17 44.44 12.59
N PRO A 245 -21.28 44.76 13.89
CA PRO A 245 -20.18 45.35 14.64
C PRO A 245 -19.05 44.31 14.84
N LEU A 246 -17.82 44.80 15.03
CA LEU A 246 -16.63 43.96 15.14
C LEU A 246 -16.74 42.79 16.15
N PRO A 247 -17.32 42.96 17.36
CA PRO A 247 -17.48 41.84 18.28
C PRO A 247 -18.37 40.70 17.74
N GLN A 248 -19.42 41.02 16.97
CA GLN A 248 -20.27 40.01 16.35
C GLN A 248 -19.56 39.27 15.22
N ILE A 249 -18.72 39.98 14.45
CA ILE A 249 -17.87 39.37 13.42
C ILE A 249 -16.90 38.37 14.04
N GLN A 250 -16.24 38.77 15.14
CA GLN A 250 -15.29 37.92 15.86
C GLN A 250 -15.94 36.68 16.48
N GLU A 251 -17.17 36.80 16.99
CA GLU A 251 -17.91 35.67 17.56
C GLU A 251 -18.38 34.67 16.50
N GLU A 252 -18.88 35.16 15.36
CA GLU A 252 -19.27 34.31 14.24
C GLU A 252 -18.09 33.53 13.67
N LEU A 253 -16.90 34.14 13.61
CA LEU A 253 -15.68 33.48 13.17
C LEU A 253 -15.28 32.30 14.07
N LYS A 254 -15.38 32.47 15.39
CA LYS A 254 -15.06 31.40 16.35
C LYS A 254 -16.07 30.26 16.30
N SER A 255 -17.35 30.55 16.11
CA SER A 255 -18.42 29.56 16.21
C SER A 255 -18.73 28.83 14.90
N VAL A 256 -18.54 29.47 13.75
CA VAL A 256 -18.97 28.95 12.45
C VAL A 256 -17.81 28.60 11.53
N TYR A 257 -16.70 29.34 11.62
CA TYR A 257 -15.60 29.28 10.65
C TYR A 257 -14.31 28.70 11.24
N GLU A 258 -14.38 27.92 12.32
CA GLU A 258 -13.18 27.26 12.85
C GLU A 258 -12.82 25.99 12.07
N CYS A 259 -11.56 25.87 11.66
CA CYS A 259 -11.08 24.72 10.93
C CYS A 259 -11.00 23.46 11.81
N MET A 260 -11.63 22.37 11.36
CA MET A 260 -11.63 21.10 12.07
C MET A 260 -10.27 20.38 12.12
N LEU A 261 -9.36 20.65 11.16
CA LEU A 261 -8.05 20.00 11.06
C LEU A 261 -6.91 20.82 11.69
N PHE A 262 -7.08 22.14 11.76
CA PHE A 262 -6.14 23.06 12.38
C PHE A 262 -6.90 24.03 13.29
N PRO A 263 -7.10 23.67 14.58
CA PRO A 263 -7.82 24.52 15.53
C PRO A 263 -7.26 25.95 15.58
N GLY A 264 -8.15 26.93 15.73
CA GLY A 264 -7.80 28.35 15.71
C GLY A 264 -7.49 28.94 14.33
N ARG A 265 -7.69 28.21 13.24
CA ARG A 265 -7.61 28.72 11.85
C ARG A 265 -8.99 28.97 11.28
N ILE A 266 -9.09 30.02 10.46
CA ILE A 266 -10.34 30.33 9.75
C ILE A 266 -10.54 29.36 8.58
N ALA A 267 -11.77 28.90 8.38
CA ALA A 267 -12.17 27.92 7.39
C ALA A 267 -13.31 28.43 6.51
N PHE A 268 -13.10 28.45 5.21
CA PHE A 268 -14.11 28.85 4.21
C PHE A 268 -14.52 27.72 3.28
N TYR A 269 -13.95 26.53 3.46
CA TYR A 269 -14.24 25.35 2.65
C TYR A 269 -14.83 24.24 3.52
N ASN A 270 -15.47 23.26 2.89
CA ASN A 270 -15.92 22.05 3.57
C ASN A 270 -15.02 20.86 3.23
N PHE A 271 -14.82 19.96 4.19
CA PHE A 271 -14.15 18.68 3.98
C PHE A 271 -15.04 17.75 3.17
N GLU A 272 -14.72 17.63 1.89
CA GLU A 272 -15.49 16.88 0.91
C GLU A 272 -14.60 15.87 0.18
N GLU A 273 -15.24 14.89 -0.45
CA GLU A 273 -14.57 13.84 -1.23
C GLU A 273 -13.63 14.40 -2.32
N MET A 274 -13.97 15.54 -2.92
CA MET A 274 -13.10 16.14 -3.95
C MET A 274 -11.79 16.70 -3.39
N ILE A 275 -11.75 17.00 -2.08
CA ILE A 275 -10.57 17.52 -1.38
C ILE A 275 -9.71 16.38 -0.82
N PHE A 276 -10.34 15.30 -0.36
CA PHE A 276 -9.63 14.10 0.07
C PHE A 276 -10.52 12.87 -0.08
N SER A 277 -10.42 12.19 -1.22
CA SER A 277 -11.30 11.09 -1.64
C SER A 277 -11.36 9.90 -0.67
N PRO A 278 -10.29 9.49 0.04
CA PRO A 278 -10.34 8.30 0.89
C PRO A 278 -11.44 8.30 1.95
N ILE A 279 -11.70 9.45 2.57
CA ILE A 279 -12.66 9.59 3.68
C ILE A 279 -13.57 10.81 3.56
N GLY A 280 -13.38 11.65 2.53
CA GLY A 280 -14.23 12.80 2.30
C GLY A 280 -15.64 12.35 1.93
N ILE A 281 -16.63 13.05 2.47
CA ILE A 281 -18.05 12.70 2.30
C ILE A 281 -18.66 13.65 1.27
N THR A 282 -19.44 13.11 0.33
CA THR A 282 -20.23 13.94 -0.60
C THR A 282 -21.48 14.47 0.09
N SER A 283 -21.88 15.70 -0.25
CA SER A 283 -23.15 16.30 0.23
C SER A 283 -24.39 15.50 -0.16
N LYS A 284 -24.28 14.61 -1.15
CA LYS A 284 -25.38 13.71 -1.58
C LYS A 284 -25.52 12.44 -0.73
N ALA A 285 -24.58 12.17 0.17
CA ALA A 285 -24.54 10.96 0.99
C ALA A 285 -25.11 11.23 2.39
N PHE A 286 -26.40 11.62 2.43
CA PHE A 286 -27.12 12.04 3.65
C PHE A 286 -27.01 11.04 4.80
N ASN A 287 -26.95 9.74 4.48
CA ASN A 287 -26.82 8.65 5.45
C ASN A 287 -25.49 8.62 6.21
N PHE A 288 -24.49 9.40 5.79
CA PHE A 288 -23.22 9.58 6.48
C PHE A 288 -23.16 10.85 7.34
N ASN A 289 -24.21 11.67 7.32
CA ASN A 289 -24.29 12.84 8.18
C ASN A 289 -25.11 12.54 9.42
N TRP A 290 -24.78 13.20 10.53
CA TRP A 290 -25.54 13.06 11.77
C TRP A 290 -26.97 13.54 11.55
N ASP A 291 -27.94 12.75 12.01
CA ASP A 291 -29.37 13.06 11.88
C ASP A 291 -29.84 13.28 10.42
N LEU A 292 -29.13 12.69 9.44
CA LEU A 292 -29.41 12.84 8.00
C LEU A 292 -29.38 14.30 7.51
N GLN A 293 -28.74 15.20 8.27
CA GLN A 293 -28.69 16.63 7.95
C GLN A 293 -27.62 16.89 6.88
N ASP A 294 -28.02 17.45 5.75
CA ASP A 294 -27.16 17.73 4.59
C ASP A 294 -26.35 19.02 4.68
N LYS A 295 -26.69 19.85 5.66
CA LYS A 295 -26.13 21.19 5.84
C LYS A 295 -25.17 21.30 7.01
N GLN A 296 -24.73 20.19 7.60
CA GLN A 296 -23.71 20.25 8.64
C GLN A 296 -22.37 20.66 8.02
N PRO A 297 -21.85 21.86 8.34
CA PRO A 297 -20.58 22.30 7.80
C PRO A 297 -19.46 21.40 8.34
N LYS A 298 -18.49 21.08 7.49
CA LYS A 298 -17.27 20.34 7.85
C LYS A 298 -16.09 21.27 7.61
N PRO A 299 -15.98 22.38 8.36
CA PRO A 299 -15.16 23.51 7.99
C PRO A 299 -13.67 23.15 7.95
N ILE A 300 -13.01 23.41 6.82
CA ILE A 300 -11.56 23.34 6.66
C ILE A 300 -10.98 24.63 6.08
N SER A 301 -9.79 24.97 6.53
CA SER A 301 -9.02 26.11 6.04
C SER A 301 -8.40 25.83 4.67
N SER A 302 -8.10 26.90 3.93
CA SER A 302 -7.23 26.81 2.75
C SER A 302 -5.87 26.16 3.10
N LEU A 303 -5.35 26.40 4.30
CA LEU A 303 -4.12 25.80 4.80
C LEU A 303 -4.24 24.28 4.97
N ALA A 304 -5.36 23.80 5.51
CA ALA A 304 -5.66 22.37 5.57
C ALA A 304 -5.76 21.75 4.18
N LYS A 305 -6.43 22.40 3.23
CA LYS A 305 -6.49 21.95 1.83
C LYS A 305 -5.09 21.84 1.22
N LEU A 306 -4.24 22.84 1.42
CA LEU A 306 -2.87 22.83 0.93
C LEU A 306 -2.11 21.64 1.53
N VAL A 307 -2.11 21.46 2.86
CA VAL A 307 -1.42 20.37 3.53
C VAL A 307 -1.89 18.99 3.04
N LEU A 308 -3.21 18.78 2.92
CA LEU A 308 -3.76 17.53 2.38
C LEU A 308 -3.30 17.28 0.95
N PHE A 309 -3.08 18.33 0.15
CA PHE A 309 -2.58 18.21 -1.21
C PHE A 309 -1.15 17.63 -1.29
N PHE A 310 -0.36 17.77 -0.22
CA PHE A 310 0.96 17.15 -0.11
C PHE A 310 0.92 15.68 0.34
N ALA A 311 -0.22 15.14 0.77
CA ALA A 311 -0.33 13.76 1.25
C ALA A 311 0.22 12.69 0.27
N PRO A 312 0.04 12.78 -1.07
CA PRO A 312 0.65 11.83 -2.00
C PRO A 312 2.18 11.79 -1.94
N ALA A 313 2.84 12.93 -1.64
CA ALA A 313 4.29 12.98 -1.45
C ALA A 313 4.72 12.37 -0.10
N GLY A 314 3.82 12.36 0.88
CA GLY A 314 4.02 11.76 2.20
C GLY A 314 3.83 10.25 2.23
N ALA A 315 3.00 9.70 1.35
CA ALA A 315 2.73 8.27 1.25
C ALA A 315 3.82 7.48 0.49
N ALA A 316 3.89 6.18 0.76
CA ALA A 316 4.57 5.21 -0.08
C ALA A 316 3.57 4.67 -1.13
N ILE A 317 3.78 4.99 -2.41
CA ILE A 317 2.89 4.56 -3.49
C ILE A 317 3.43 3.27 -4.13
N TYR A 318 2.65 2.19 -4.13
CA TYR A 318 3.07 0.91 -4.69
C TYR A 318 1.89 0.13 -5.29
N LEU A 319 2.21 -0.76 -6.23
CA LEU A 319 1.22 -1.66 -6.83
C LEU A 319 1.07 -2.91 -5.96
N LYS A 320 -0.16 -3.23 -5.58
CA LYS A 320 -0.50 -4.41 -4.78
C LYS A 320 -1.40 -5.34 -5.58
N LYS A 321 -1.14 -6.64 -5.45
CA LYS A 321 -2.02 -7.70 -5.97
C LYS A 321 -3.03 -8.06 -4.88
N GLU A 322 -4.31 -8.00 -5.20
CA GLU A 322 -5.40 -8.47 -4.35
C GLU A 322 -5.98 -9.76 -4.89
N GLY A 323 -6.43 -10.63 -4.00
CA GLY A 323 -7.05 -11.91 -4.36
C GLY A 323 -6.05 -13.02 -4.67
N LEU A 324 -6.58 -14.23 -4.84
CA LEU A 324 -5.82 -15.45 -5.18
C LEU A 324 -6.45 -16.10 -6.41
N GLN A 325 -5.62 -16.78 -7.21
CA GLN A 325 -6.03 -17.51 -8.43
C GLN A 325 -6.76 -16.60 -9.44
N ASP A 326 -7.98 -16.96 -9.87
CA ASP A 326 -8.73 -16.32 -10.96
C ASP A 326 -9.36 -14.96 -10.58
N GLN A 327 -9.31 -14.57 -9.31
CA GLN A 327 -9.87 -13.30 -8.81
C GLN A 327 -8.77 -12.28 -8.48
N THR A 328 -7.71 -12.26 -9.28
CA THR A 328 -6.56 -11.38 -9.02
C THR A 328 -6.73 -10.02 -9.68
N GLU A 329 -6.65 -8.96 -8.86
CA GLU A 329 -6.66 -7.57 -9.33
C GLU A 329 -5.41 -6.84 -8.86
N TYR A 330 -4.84 -6.00 -9.73
CA TYR A 330 -3.72 -5.13 -9.38
C TYR A 330 -4.22 -3.72 -9.15
N ARG A 331 -3.92 -3.14 -8.00
CA ARG A 331 -4.36 -1.80 -7.60
C ARG A 331 -3.20 -0.99 -7.05
N MET A 332 -3.21 0.31 -7.34
CA MET A 332 -2.25 1.25 -6.77
C MET A 332 -2.71 1.62 -5.36
N TYR A 333 -1.84 1.39 -4.38
CA TYR A 333 -2.10 1.70 -2.99
C TYR A 333 -1.17 2.81 -2.50
N ALA A 334 -1.71 3.67 -1.64
CA ALA A 334 -0.96 4.59 -0.79
C ALA A 334 -0.80 3.97 0.60
N GLY A 335 0.44 3.72 1.01
CA GLY A 335 0.80 3.22 2.33
C GLY A 335 1.39 4.32 3.23
N PHE A 336 1.07 4.27 4.52
CA PHE A 336 1.60 5.20 5.52
C PHE A 336 1.66 4.54 6.91
N VAL A 337 2.58 4.98 7.76
CA VAL A 337 2.71 4.54 9.16
C VAL A 337 2.46 5.72 10.08
N GLN A 338 1.49 5.58 10.97
CA GLN A 338 1.22 6.50 12.07
C GLN A 338 1.62 5.84 13.39
N SER A 339 1.98 6.64 14.39
CA SER A 339 2.21 6.22 15.78
C SER A 339 2.03 7.40 16.72
N ASP A 340 2.10 7.15 18.03
CA ASP A 340 2.10 8.20 19.06
C ASP A 340 3.48 8.89 19.22
N ALA A 341 4.47 8.48 18.42
CA ALA A 341 5.82 9.03 18.41
C ALA A 341 5.88 10.49 17.92
N PRO A 342 6.94 11.24 18.27
CA PRO A 342 7.19 12.57 17.72
C PRO A 342 7.30 12.59 16.18
N PHE A 343 6.96 13.73 15.57
CA PHE A 343 6.98 13.90 14.11
C PHE A 343 8.30 13.51 13.42
N PRO A 344 9.50 13.84 13.94
CA PRO A 344 10.76 13.38 13.32
C PRO A 344 10.83 11.86 13.14
N GLU A 345 10.33 11.11 14.11
CA GLU A 345 10.35 9.65 14.08
C GLU A 345 9.32 9.10 13.10
N ILE A 346 8.11 9.68 13.05
CA ILE A 346 7.09 9.34 12.05
C ILE A 346 7.61 9.61 10.63
N LEU A 347 8.28 10.74 10.41
CA LEU A 347 8.92 11.08 9.15
C LEU A 347 9.98 10.02 8.77
N GLN A 348 10.86 9.65 9.70
CA GLN A 348 11.86 8.61 9.49
C GLN A 348 11.23 7.25 9.16
N LYS A 349 10.24 6.79 9.93
CA LYS A 349 9.52 5.52 9.68
C LYS A 349 8.90 5.50 8.28
N ASN A 350 8.28 6.61 7.85
CA ASN A 350 7.67 6.70 6.52
C ASN A 350 8.70 6.82 5.39
N ASN A 351 9.89 7.37 5.64
CA ASN A 351 11.00 7.34 4.68
C ASN A 351 11.50 5.90 4.46
N HIS A 352 11.64 5.13 5.55
CA HIS A 352 11.99 3.71 5.48
C HIS A 352 10.90 2.90 4.77
N LEU A 353 9.62 3.13 5.08
CA LEU A 353 8.50 2.46 4.39
C LEU A 353 8.57 2.71 2.87
N LYS A 354 8.76 3.97 2.46
CA LYS A 354 8.86 4.34 1.04
C LYS A 354 10.03 3.61 0.36
N GLN A 355 11.21 3.61 0.98
CA GLN A 355 12.39 2.94 0.44
C GLN A 355 12.19 1.42 0.30
N MET A 356 11.64 0.76 1.33
CA MET A 356 11.41 -0.69 1.30
C MET A 356 10.36 -1.09 0.25
N LYS A 357 9.28 -0.30 0.09
CA LYS A 357 8.29 -0.53 -0.96
C LYS A 357 8.88 -0.32 -2.37
N GLN A 358 9.77 0.65 -2.56
CA GLN A 358 10.52 0.83 -3.82
C GLN A 358 11.43 -0.38 -4.11
N GLN A 359 12.04 -0.98 -3.09
CA GLN A 359 12.83 -2.22 -3.18
C GLN A 359 11.98 -3.48 -3.38
N LYS A 360 10.64 -3.36 -3.37
CA LYS A 360 9.68 -4.47 -3.47
C LYS A 360 9.82 -5.47 -2.32
N ASP A 361 10.19 -5.00 -1.13
CA ASP A 361 10.22 -5.83 0.07
C ASP A 361 8.79 -6.33 0.40
N PRO A 362 8.62 -7.63 0.73
CA PRO A 362 7.36 -8.17 1.24
C PRO A 362 6.86 -7.42 2.47
N PHE A 363 5.54 -7.29 2.61
CA PHE A 363 4.94 -6.45 3.64
C PHE A 363 5.29 -6.87 5.07
N ASP A 364 5.45 -8.16 5.33
CA ASP A 364 5.82 -8.65 6.65
C ASP A 364 7.28 -8.39 7.02
N ARG A 365 8.19 -8.34 6.03
CA ARG A 365 9.56 -7.86 6.24
C ARG A 365 9.56 -6.37 6.60
N ILE A 366 8.71 -5.59 5.94
CA ILE A 366 8.53 -4.17 6.24
C ILE A 366 8.04 -4.01 7.69
N VAL A 367 6.99 -4.73 8.09
CA VAL A 367 6.46 -4.69 9.46
C VAL A 367 7.53 -5.14 10.45
N SER A 368 8.21 -6.26 10.20
CA SER A 368 9.27 -6.77 11.09
C SER A 368 10.41 -5.77 11.28
N LYS A 369 10.92 -5.16 10.20
CA LYS A 369 11.97 -4.15 10.27
C LYS A 369 11.54 -2.91 11.04
N LEU A 370 10.31 -2.41 10.82
CA LEU A 370 9.78 -1.23 11.52
C LEU A 370 9.53 -1.49 13.01
N VAL A 371 9.12 -2.70 13.38
CA VAL A 371 8.97 -3.08 14.80
C VAL A 371 10.34 -3.24 15.47
N GLN A 372 11.32 -3.79 14.75
CA GLN A 372 12.68 -3.95 15.26
C GLN A 372 13.42 -2.63 15.46
N SER A 373 13.19 -1.61 14.61
CA SER A 373 13.76 -0.28 14.82
C SER A 373 13.21 0.35 16.10
N VAL A 374 11.89 0.26 16.32
CA VAL A 374 11.22 0.77 17.53
C VAL A 374 11.76 0.11 18.80
N THR A 375 11.96 -1.21 18.80
CA THR A 375 12.45 -1.93 19.99
C THR A 375 13.92 -1.69 20.33
N LYS A 376 14.75 -1.30 19.34
CA LYS A 376 16.14 -0.88 19.59
C LYS A 376 16.24 0.53 20.18
N GLU A 377 15.30 1.40 19.83
CA GLU A 377 15.30 2.82 20.22
C GLU A 377 14.50 3.07 21.51
N ALA A 378 13.47 2.26 21.79
CA ALA A 378 12.63 2.36 22.98
C ALA A 378 12.58 1.02 23.74
N SER A 379 13.48 0.83 24.71
CA SER A 379 13.54 -0.37 25.55
C SER A 379 12.29 -0.63 26.42
N TYR A 380 11.30 0.27 26.44
CA TYR A 380 10.14 0.19 27.35
C TYR A 380 8.77 0.56 26.75
N VAL A 381 8.68 1.08 25.53
CA VAL A 381 7.38 1.43 24.90
C VAL A 381 7.36 0.84 23.49
N ILE A 382 6.55 -0.19 23.27
CA ILE A 382 6.21 -0.59 21.90
C ILE A 382 5.23 0.47 21.43
N ASP A 383 5.68 1.37 20.57
CA ASP A 383 4.80 2.30 19.89
C ASP A 383 3.65 1.54 19.25
N HIS A 384 2.43 2.05 19.40
CA HIS A 384 1.27 1.56 18.66
C HIS A 384 1.45 1.91 17.19
N LEU A 385 2.13 1.03 16.45
CA LEU A 385 2.29 1.18 15.01
C LEU A 385 0.93 0.95 14.36
N PHE A 386 0.48 1.98 13.65
CA PHE A 386 -0.73 1.96 12.86
C PHE A 386 -0.36 2.07 11.39
N PHE A 387 -0.51 0.95 10.67
CA PHE A 387 -0.30 0.94 9.23
C PHE A 387 -1.60 1.23 8.52
N LEU A 388 -1.52 2.17 7.59
CA LEU A 388 -2.59 2.59 6.72
C LEU A 388 -2.25 2.17 5.30
N GLU A 389 -3.16 1.50 4.61
CA GLU A 389 -3.08 1.29 3.17
C GLU A 389 -4.43 1.64 2.54
N PHE A 390 -4.46 2.53 1.54
CA PHE A 390 -5.69 2.82 0.81
C PHE A 390 -5.54 2.91 -0.71
N SER A 391 -6.63 2.62 -1.40
CA SER A 391 -6.83 2.81 -2.84
C SER A 391 -8.24 3.34 -3.06
N SER A 392 -8.35 4.57 -3.51
CA SER A 392 -9.63 5.20 -3.83
C SER A 392 -9.80 5.38 -5.32
N ASP A 393 -11.03 5.21 -5.80
CA ASP A 393 -11.47 5.59 -7.12
C ASP A 393 -12.63 6.57 -7.01
N TYR A 394 -12.32 7.84 -7.26
CA TYR A 394 -13.26 8.96 -7.18
C TYR A 394 -14.47 8.81 -8.11
N ASP A 395 -14.30 8.15 -9.27
CA ASP A 395 -15.39 8.02 -10.25
C ASP A 395 -16.42 6.98 -9.80
N SER A 396 -15.96 5.84 -9.27
CA SER A 396 -16.83 4.78 -8.75
C SER A 396 -17.23 4.97 -7.29
N LYS A 397 -16.79 6.04 -6.62
CA LYS A 397 -17.05 6.34 -5.21
C LYS A 397 -16.64 5.19 -4.28
N LYS A 398 -15.57 4.49 -4.65
CA LYS A 398 -15.11 3.29 -3.95
C LYS A 398 -13.74 3.53 -3.34
N THR A 399 -13.66 3.39 -2.02
CA THR A 399 -12.39 3.38 -1.30
C THR A 399 -12.15 2.01 -0.67
N HIS A 400 -10.99 1.43 -0.97
CA HIS A 400 -10.44 0.31 -0.21
C HIS A 400 -9.52 0.91 0.85
N LEU A 401 -9.91 0.82 2.10
CA LEU A 401 -9.18 1.39 3.23
C LEU A 401 -8.86 0.28 4.23
N HIS A 402 -7.57 0.05 4.45
CA HIS A 402 -7.09 -0.94 5.40
C HIS A 402 -6.38 -0.23 6.54
N TYR A 403 -6.92 -0.44 7.72
CA TYR A 403 -6.35 -0.02 8.99
C TYR A 403 -5.78 -1.25 9.69
N TYR A 404 -4.47 -1.27 9.86
CA TYR A 404 -3.77 -2.34 10.54
C TYR A 404 -3.18 -1.79 11.84
N HIS A 405 -3.90 -2.01 12.94
CA HIS A 405 -3.34 -1.79 14.26
C HIS A 405 -2.41 -2.96 14.59
N LEU A 406 -1.16 -2.70 15.00
CA LEU A 406 -0.25 -3.75 15.41
C LEU A 406 -0.41 -4.04 16.92
N PRO A 407 -1.14 -5.09 17.34
CA PRO A 407 -1.25 -5.47 18.73
C PRO A 407 0.08 -6.00 19.28
N LEU A 408 0.26 -5.90 20.59
CA LEU A 408 1.45 -6.33 21.32
C LEU A 408 1.89 -7.77 21.00
N TYR A 409 0.93 -8.70 20.89
CA TYR A 409 1.25 -10.10 20.59
C TYR A 409 1.85 -10.29 19.19
N LEU A 410 1.45 -9.47 18.21
CA LEU A 410 2.04 -9.48 16.87
C LEU A 410 3.38 -8.77 16.83
N ALA A 411 3.52 -7.64 17.51
CA ALA A 411 4.82 -6.99 17.67
C ALA A 411 5.85 -7.98 18.25
N ARG A 412 5.46 -8.70 19.32
CA ARG A 412 6.27 -9.76 19.92
C ARG A 412 6.61 -10.88 18.92
N TYR A 413 5.65 -11.34 18.13
CA TYR A 413 5.89 -12.33 17.08
C TYR A 413 6.95 -11.87 16.08
N PHE A 414 6.84 -10.63 15.57
CA PHE A 414 7.79 -10.09 14.59
C PHE A 414 9.20 -9.84 15.13
N VAL A 415 9.33 -9.70 16.45
CA VAL A 415 10.62 -9.58 17.16
C VAL A 415 11.22 -10.96 17.44
N GLU A 416 10.44 -11.91 17.93
CA GLU A 416 10.92 -13.26 18.31
C GLU A 416 11.15 -14.17 17.10
N TYR A 417 10.38 -14.01 16.02
CA TYR A 417 10.38 -14.90 14.85
C TYR A 417 10.63 -14.15 13.52
N PRO A 418 11.68 -13.32 13.41
CA PRO A 418 11.93 -12.54 12.21
C PRO A 418 12.26 -13.44 11.02
N GLY A 419 11.71 -13.11 9.85
CA GLY A 419 12.00 -13.81 8.59
C GLY A 419 11.44 -15.24 8.49
N LYS A 420 10.78 -15.78 9.53
CA LYS A 420 10.29 -17.18 9.49
C LYS A 420 9.24 -17.45 8.40
N LEU A 421 8.56 -16.42 7.90
CA LEU A 421 7.63 -16.51 6.77
C LEU A 421 8.31 -16.46 5.40
N ASP A 422 9.64 -16.33 5.31
CA ASP A 422 10.37 -16.32 4.03
C ASP A 422 10.20 -17.61 3.21
N TYR A 423 9.91 -18.71 3.88
CA TYR A 423 9.68 -20.02 3.28
C TYR A 423 8.24 -20.22 2.78
N VAL A 424 7.33 -19.30 3.11
CA VAL A 424 5.96 -19.28 2.58
C VAL A 424 5.98 -18.60 1.22
N HIS A 425 5.41 -19.26 0.21
CA HIS A 425 5.34 -18.70 -1.13
C HIS A 425 4.68 -17.32 -1.13
N TYR A 426 5.28 -16.37 -1.85
CA TYR A 426 4.98 -14.94 -1.80
C TYR A 426 3.47 -14.61 -1.86
N ASP A 427 2.75 -15.21 -2.81
CA ASP A 427 1.30 -14.98 -2.97
C ASP A 427 0.48 -15.31 -1.71
N TYR A 428 0.84 -16.36 -0.98
CA TYR A 428 0.14 -16.77 0.23
C TYR A 428 0.63 -16.02 1.46
N ARG A 429 1.92 -15.69 1.50
CA ARG A 429 2.56 -14.92 2.58
C ARG A 429 1.92 -13.53 2.75
N GLU A 430 1.72 -12.81 1.65
CA GLU A 430 1.08 -11.49 1.65
C GLU A 430 -0.33 -11.54 2.25
N GLN A 431 -1.18 -12.46 1.76
CA GLN A 431 -2.55 -12.59 2.26
C GLN A 431 -2.59 -13.06 3.72
N PHE A 432 -1.70 -14.00 4.09
CA PHE A 432 -1.58 -14.49 5.46
C PHE A 432 -1.35 -13.35 6.44
N ILE A 433 -0.40 -12.46 6.13
CA ILE A 433 -0.03 -11.36 7.03
C ILE A 433 -1.09 -10.28 7.09
N GLN A 434 -1.76 -10.00 5.96
CA GLN A 434 -2.89 -9.07 5.95
C GLN A 434 -4.05 -9.56 6.80
N ASP A 435 -4.38 -10.85 6.75
CA ASP A 435 -5.42 -11.44 7.60
C ASP A 435 -5.03 -11.33 9.08
N VAL A 436 -3.79 -11.68 9.41
CA VAL A 436 -3.25 -11.58 10.77
C VAL A 436 -3.31 -10.15 11.31
N LEU A 437 -2.91 -9.16 10.52
CA LEU A 437 -2.92 -7.74 10.89
C LEU A 437 -4.34 -7.16 11.01
N ARG A 438 -5.33 -7.74 10.32
CA ARG A 438 -6.76 -7.43 10.51
C ARG A 438 -7.35 -8.14 11.75
N GLY A 439 -6.55 -8.92 12.47
CA GLY A 439 -7.00 -9.73 13.59
C GLY A 439 -7.77 -11.00 13.19
N ALA A 440 -7.84 -11.31 11.89
CA ALA A 440 -8.46 -12.50 11.35
C ALA A 440 -7.54 -13.73 11.44
N ASP A 441 -8.13 -14.91 11.36
CA ASP A 441 -7.39 -16.17 11.32
C ASP A 441 -6.97 -16.52 9.88
N PRO A 442 -5.66 -16.66 9.58
CA PRO A 442 -5.18 -16.96 8.23
C PRO A 442 -5.39 -18.43 7.80
N ALA A 443 -6.13 -19.25 8.56
CA ALA A 443 -6.44 -20.64 8.21
C ALA A 443 -7.01 -20.79 6.79
N ARG A 444 -7.81 -19.83 6.32
CA ARG A 444 -8.35 -19.82 4.95
C ARG A 444 -7.24 -19.79 3.89
N VAL A 445 -6.21 -18.98 4.11
CA VAL A 445 -5.06 -18.85 3.22
C VAL A 445 -4.29 -20.17 3.17
N ILE A 446 -4.10 -20.82 4.32
CA ILE A 446 -3.47 -22.13 4.41
C ILE A 446 -4.27 -23.18 3.62
N TYR A 447 -5.61 -23.18 3.72
CA TYR A 447 -6.44 -24.10 2.94
C TYR A 447 -6.28 -23.89 1.43
N GLN A 448 -6.25 -22.64 0.97
CA GLN A 448 -6.02 -22.32 -0.43
C GLN A 448 -4.63 -22.73 -0.89
N TYR A 449 -3.63 -22.58 -0.02
CA TYR A 449 -2.26 -22.98 -0.29
C TYR A 449 -2.13 -24.50 -0.44
N LEU A 450 -2.67 -25.27 0.52
CA LEU A 450 -2.70 -26.73 0.44
C LEU A 450 -3.47 -27.23 -0.79
N ARG A 451 -4.57 -26.57 -1.15
CA ARG A 451 -5.32 -26.89 -2.37
C ARG A 451 -4.49 -26.68 -3.63
N ASP A 452 -3.76 -25.58 -3.72
CA ASP A 452 -2.85 -25.31 -4.84
C ASP A 452 -1.72 -26.36 -4.91
N CYS A 453 -1.20 -26.80 -3.76
CA CYS A 453 -0.23 -27.91 -3.71
C CYS A 453 -0.82 -29.22 -4.28
N ILE A 454 -2.10 -29.50 -4.02
CA ILE A 454 -2.81 -30.69 -4.54
C ILE A 454 -3.05 -30.59 -6.06
N GLU A 455 -3.56 -29.45 -6.51
CA GLU A 455 -3.98 -29.24 -7.91
C GLU A 455 -2.80 -29.03 -8.86
N ASN A 456 -1.79 -28.27 -8.43
CA ASN A 456 -0.66 -27.85 -9.26
C ASN A 456 0.67 -28.53 -8.91
N GLY A 457 0.69 -29.45 -7.95
CA GLY A 457 1.88 -30.23 -7.60
C GLY A 457 3.02 -29.42 -6.97
N ARG A 458 2.73 -28.20 -6.48
CA ARG A 458 3.70 -27.32 -5.80
C ARG A 458 3.98 -27.81 -4.39
N SER A 459 4.68 -28.93 -4.27
CA SER A 459 5.02 -29.52 -2.98
C SER A 459 6.34 -28.96 -2.44
N HIS A 460 6.24 -28.10 -1.43
CA HIS A 460 7.34 -27.48 -0.68
C HIS A 460 6.97 -27.41 0.80
N ILE A 461 7.93 -27.10 1.66
CA ILE A 461 7.75 -26.93 3.11
C ILE A 461 6.84 -25.74 3.50
N GLY A 462 6.58 -24.81 2.59
CA GLY A 462 5.86 -23.56 2.85
C GLY A 462 4.51 -23.69 3.60
N PRO A 463 3.58 -24.61 3.24
CA PRO A 463 2.33 -24.80 3.95
C PRO A 463 2.53 -25.21 5.40
N TYR A 464 3.50 -26.09 5.68
CA TYR A 464 3.86 -26.46 7.05
C TYR A 464 4.34 -25.25 7.84
N ILE A 465 5.21 -24.42 7.26
CA ILE A 465 5.69 -23.19 7.90
C ILE A 465 4.52 -22.25 8.19
N ALA A 466 3.61 -22.04 7.24
CA ALA A 466 2.42 -21.22 7.45
C ALA A 466 1.55 -21.73 8.61
N ILE A 467 1.40 -23.05 8.76
CA ILE A 467 0.65 -23.66 9.87
C ILE A 467 1.35 -23.46 11.21
N ARG A 468 2.68 -23.64 11.26
CA ARG A 468 3.49 -23.41 12.45
C ARG A 468 3.41 -21.95 12.89
N GLU A 469 3.64 -21.01 11.98
CA GLU A 469 3.59 -19.58 12.29
C GLU A 469 2.17 -19.14 12.70
N ARG A 470 1.11 -19.66 12.06
CA ARG A 470 -0.26 -19.44 12.54
C ARG A 470 -0.42 -19.91 13.99
N SER A 471 0.09 -21.09 14.31
CA SER A 471 -0.02 -21.68 15.65
C SER A 471 0.69 -20.81 16.70
N ARG A 472 1.90 -20.31 16.39
CA ARG A 472 2.63 -19.36 17.25
C ARG A 472 1.84 -18.08 17.48
N ILE A 473 1.32 -17.47 16.42
CA ILE A 473 0.51 -16.25 16.51
C ILE A 473 -0.73 -16.46 17.38
N MET A 474 -1.45 -17.57 17.18
CA MET A 474 -2.66 -17.88 17.97
C MET A 474 -2.35 -18.16 19.44
N GLN A 475 -1.22 -18.81 19.73
CA GLN A 475 -0.75 -19.02 21.11
C GLN A 475 -0.38 -17.69 21.78
N LEU A 476 0.37 -16.82 21.10
CA LEU A 476 0.71 -15.49 21.60
C LEU A 476 -0.54 -14.63 21.84
N LYS A 477 -1.53 -14.70 20.95
CA LYS A 477 -2.83 -14.03 21.09
C LYS A 477 -3.60 -14.49 22.34
N ARG A 478 -3.44 -15.75 22.76
CA ARG A 478 -4.03 -16.31 23.99
C ARG A 478 -3.19 -16.08 25.25
N GLY A 479 -2.04 -15.42 25.14
CA GLY A 479 -1.10 -15.21 26.25
C GLY A 479 -0.23 -16.43 26.58
N GLY A 480 -0.22 -17.45 25.72
CA GLY A 480 0.62 -18.64 25.86
C GLY A 480 2.11 -18.33 25.76
N LYS A 481 2.94 -19.05 26.52
CA LYS A 481 4.40 -18.88 26.56
C LYS A 481 5.19 -20.10 26.03
N GLU A 482 4.56 -21.26 25.90
CA GLU A 482 5.22 -22.53 25.54
C GLU A 482 5.28 -22.76 24.00
N MET A 483 5.94 -21.87 23.25
CA MET A 483 6.00 -21.99 21.78
C MET A 483 6.72 -23.26 21.32
N GLU A 484 7.80 -23.66 21.99
CA GLU A 484 8.59 -24.82 21.60
C GLU A 484 7.78 -26.13 21.64
N LYS A 485 6.90 -26.27 22.62
CA LYS A 485 6.04 -27.46 22.76
C LYS A 485 4.98 -27.50 21.66
N THR A 486 4.38 -26.35 21.34
CA THR A 486 3.44 -26.21 20.22
C THR A 486 4.13 -26.57 18.91
N ASP A 487 5.32 -26.01 18.65
CA ASP A 487 6.07 -26.28 17.42
C ASP A 487 6.41 -27.76 17.26
N LYS A 488 6.90 -28.42 18.32
CA LYS A 488 7.18 -29.87 18.31
C LYS A 488 5.95 -30.70 17.97
N ARG A 489 4.77 -30.33 18.50
CA ARG A 489 3.51 -31.05 18.22
C ARG A 489 3.05 -30.85 16.77
N VAL A 490 3.14 -29.62 16.24
CA VAL A 490 2.82 -29.34 14.83
C VAL A 490 3.77 -30.10 13.90
N TYR A 491 5.06 -30.11 14.22
CA TYR A 491 6.06 -30.87 13.45
C TYR A 491 5.82 -32.39 13.49
N ALA A 492 5.51 -32.95 14.67
CA ALA A 492 5.22 -34.38 14.78
C ALA A 492 4.04 -34.81 13.88
N LEU A 493 2.99 -34.00 13.79
CA LEU A 493 1.86 -34.26 12.90
C LEU A 493 2.23 -34.18 11.42
N TYR A 494 3.08 -33.21 11.05
CA TYR A 494 3.65 -33.11 9.71
C TYR A 494 4.50 -34.35 9.37
N ARG A 495 5.36 -34.81 10.28
CA ARG A 495 6.15 -36.04 10.12
C ARG A 495 5.28 -37.28 9.98
N CYS A 496 4.22 -37.42 10.77
CA CYS A 496 3.26 -38.51 10.59
C CYS A 496 2.67 -38.53 9.17
N GLY A 497 2.35 -37.36 8.59
CA GLY A 497 1.89 -37.26 7.20
C GLY A 497 2.92 -37.76 6.19
N GLN A 498 4.20 -37.40 6.38
CA GLN A 498 5.30 -37.86 5.53
C GLN A 498 5.53 -39.36 5.62
N GLU A 499 5.51 -39.92 6.84
CA GLU A 499 5.68 -41.36 7.07
C GLU A 499 4.59 -42.17 6.39
N ILE A 500 3.33 -41.72 6.51
CA ILE A 500 2.20 -42.34 5.84
C ILE A 500 2.34 -42.26 4.32
N ARG A 501 2.75 -41.10 3.78
CA ARG A 501 3.03 -40.95 2.35
C ARG A 501 4.06 -41.97 1.88
N LYS A 502 5.19 -42.07 2.59
CA LYS A 502 6.29 -42.99 2.27
C LYS A 502 5.82 -44.44 2.28
N ALA A 503 5.07 -44.84 3.30
CA ALA A 503 4.51 -46.20 3.39
C ALA A 503 3.59 -46.52 2.20
N LEU A 504 2.76 -45.57 1.77
CA LEU A 504 1.86 -45.75 0.62
C LEU A 504 2.59 -45.78 -0.73
N GLU A 505 3.65 -44.97 -0.89
CA GLU A 505 4.49 -44.99 -2.10
C GLU A 505 5.30 -46.30 -2.21
N GLN A 506 5.79 -46.82 -1.08
CA GLN A 506 6.47 -48.11 -1.00
C GLN A 506 5.52 -49.28 -1.28
N ALA A 507 4.30 -49.27 -0.71
CA ALA A 507 3.29 -50.29 -0.94
C ALA A 507 2.72 -50.26 -2.38
N GLY A 508 2.75 -49.10 -3.04
CA GLY A 508 2.25 -48.89 -4.40
C GLY A 508 3.27 -49.09 -5.53
N SER A 509 4.52 -49.43 -5.23
CA SER A 509 5.55 -49.73 -6.25
C SER A 509 5.25 -51.07 -6.94
N PRO A 510 5.11 -51.13 -8.28
CA PRO A 510 4.61 -52.31 -8.97
C PRO A 510 5.58 -53.49 -8.86
N LYS A 511 5.08 -54.65 -8.42
CA LYS A 511 5.78 -55.95 -8.57
C LYS A 511 5.52 -56.63 -9.92
N THR A 512 4.59 -56.14 -10.75
CA THR A 512 4.28 -56.71 -12.07
C THR A 512 3.65 -55.69 -13.01
N THR A 513 3.98 -55.80 -14.30
CA THR A 513 3.74 -54.87 -15.42
C THR A 513 2.31 -54.81 -15.97
N ASP A 514 1.30 -55.37 -15.29
CA ASP A 514 -0.06 -55.46 -15.87
C ASP A 514 -1.14 -54.98 -14.90
N ARG A 515 -1.42 -53.67 -14.93
CA ARG A 515 -2.74 -53.03 -14.73
C ARG A 515 -2.58 -51.51 -14.64
N TYR A 516 -3.43 -50.78 -15.37
CA TYR A 516 -3.59 -49.32 -15.26
C TYR A 516 -3.99 -48.93 -13.83
N SER A 517 -3.01 -48.80 -12.93
CA SER A 517 -3.21 -48.27 -11.59
C SER A 517 -2.81 -46.80 -11.58
N ALA A 518 -3.66 -45.94 -11.05
CA ALA A 518 -3.31 -44.54 -10.84
C ALA A 518 -2.02 -44.47 -10.02
N SER A 519 -1.06 -43.64 -10.45
CA SER A 519 0.22 -43.46 -9.74
C SER A 519 -0.05 -43.22 -8.25
N PRO A 520 0.77 -43.76 -7.33
CA PRO A 520 0.61 -43.58 -5.89
C PRO A 520 0.38 -42.11 -5.49
N SER A 521 1.07 -41.18 -6.18
CA SER A 521 0.90 -39.73 -6.05
C SER A 521 -0.52 -39.22 -6.30
N LYS A 522 -1.21 -39.69 -7.35
CA LYS A 522 -2.60 -39.26 -7.65
C LYS A 522 -3.59 -39.73 -6.58
N LYS A 523 -3.36 -40.92 -6.02
CA LYS A 523 -4.18 -41.45 -4.91
C LYS A 523 -3.98 -40.62 -3.65
N ILE A 524 -2.72 -40.27 -3.33
CA ILE A 524 -2.38 -39.41 -2.20
C ILE A 524 -3.04 -38.04 -2.35
N SER A 525 -2.96 -37.41 -3.53
CA SER A 525 -3.63 -36.12 -3.80
C SER A 525 -5.15 -36.19 -3.61
N ALA A 526 -5.81 -37.25 -4.05
CA ALA A 526 -7.26 -37.42 -3.88
C ALA A 526 -7.66 -37.61 -2.40
N ILE A 527 -6.83 -38.30 -1.61
CA ILE A 527 -7.04 -38.46 -0.16
C ILE A 527 -6.80 -37.13 0.57
N ALA A 528 -5.71 -36.44 0.25
CA ALA A 528 -5.40 -35.12 0.79
C ALA A 528 -6.53 -34.12 0.50
N TYR A 529 -7.12 -34.16 -0.70
CA TYR A 529 -8.27 -33.32 -1.05
C TYR A 529 -9.50 -33.60 -0.18
N ARG A 530 -9.82 -34.87 0.10
CA ARG A 530 -10.91 -35.24 1.00
C ARG A 530 -10.66 -34.77 2.44
N LEU A 531 -9.44 -35.00 2.96
CA LEU A 531 -9.03 -34.54 4.28
C LEU A 531 -9.12 -33.01 4.39
N LEU A 532 -8.66 -32.28 3.36
CA LEU A 532 -8.69 -30.83 3.31
C LEU A 532 -10.12 -30.28 3.30
N ASN A 533 -11.03 -30.91 2.56
CA ASN A 533 -12.45 -30.51 2.57
C ASN A 533 -13.11 -30.76 3.92
N ALA A 534 -12.83 -31.89 4.58
CA ALA A 534 -13.31 -32.17 5.93
C ALA A 534 -12.77 -31.15 6.94
N ALA A 535 -11.46 -30.84 6.87
CA ALA A 535 -10.83 -29.83 7.72
C ALA A 535 -11.46 -28.44 7.53
N LYS A 536 -11.63 -28.00 6.28
CA LYS A 536 -12.27 -26.73 5.93
C LYS A 536 -13.71 -26.64 6.42
N ALA A 537 -14.47 -27.73 6.37
CA ALA A 537 -15.85 -27.80 6.83
C ALA A 537 -15.97 -27.93 8.37
N GLY A 538 -14.86 -28.13 9.09
CA GLY A 538 -14.89 -28.44 10.52
C GLY A 538 -15.42 -29.85 10.84
N ASP A 539 -15.53 -30.74 9.84
CA ASP A 539 -16.07 -32.09 10.01
C ASP A 539 -14.99 -33.04 10.57
N ARG A 540 -14.83 -32.98 11.89
CA ARG A 540 -13.89 -33.81 12.65
C ARG A 540 -14.13 -35.31 12.46
N LYS A 541 -15.40 -35.72 12.30
CA LYS A 541 -15.77 -37.13 12.15
C LYS A 541 -15.30 -37.67 10.80
N SER A 542 -15.62 -36.98 9.71
CA SER A 542 -15.19 -37.36 8.37
C SER A 542 -13.67 -37.31 8.22
N PHE A 543 -13.02 -36.33 8.86
CA PHE A 543 -11.57 -36.24 8.91
C PHE A 543 -10.95 -37.47 9.60
N LEU A 544 -11.38 -37.81 10.82
CA LEU A 544 -10.85 -38.95 11.56
C LEU A 544 -11.14 -40.29 10.89
N ASP A 545 -12.33 -40.47 10.30
CA ASP A 545 -12.67 -41.69 9.55
C ASP A 545 -11.79 -41.87 8.30
N THR A 546 -11.46 -40.76 7.61
CA THR A 546 -10.52 -40.80 6.49
C THR A 546 -9.10 -41.08 6.98
N LEU A 547 -8.68 -40.46 8.10
CA LEU A 547 -7.37 -40.66 8.73
C LEU A 547 -7.18 -42.11 9.17
N PHE A 548 -8.14 -42.72 9.85
CA PHE A 548 -8.05 -44.10 10.33
C PHE A 548 -7.93 -45.09 9.18
N ARG A 549 -8.74 -44.93 8.12
CA ARG A 549 -8.62 -45.75 6.91
C ARG A 549 -7.26 -45.61 6.24
N LEU A 550 -6.69 -44.40 6.27
CA LEU A 550 -5.36 -44.14 5.73
C LEU A 550 -4.26 -44.87 6.52
N HIS A 551 -4.28 -44.75 7.85
CA HIS A 551 -3.33 -45.44 8.75
C HIS A 551 -3.45 -46.96 8.65
N MET A 552 -4.67 -47.51 8.59
CA MET A 552 -4.91 -48.94 8.38
C MET A 552 -4.34 -49.42 7.04
N SER A 553 -4.48 -48.62 5.97
CA SER A 553 -3.98 -48.98 4.65
C SER A 553 -2.44 -48.95 4.57
N ALA A 554 -1.80 -48.14 5.42
CA ALA A 554 -0.35 -48.01 5.52
C ALA A 554 0.27 -48.94 6.58
N ASP A 555 -0.54 -49.69 7.33
CA ASP A 555 -0.14 -50.48 8.50
C ASP A 555 0.73 -49.68 9.50
N GLN A 556 0.29 -48.45 9.81
CA GLN A 556 0.99 -47.54 10.71
C GLN A 556 0.13 -47.17 11.92
N PRO A 557 0.71 -47.08 13.13
CA PRO A 557 -0.01 -46.67 14.33
C PRO A 557 -0.50 -45.22 14.21
N ILE A 558 -1.64 -44.91 14.84
CA ILE A 558 -2.18 -43.56 14.89
C ILE A 558 -1.56 -42.81 16.07
N SER A 559 -0.97 -41.64 15.79
CA SER A 559 -0.40 -40.79 16.84
C SER A 559 -1.48 -40.30 17.83
N PRO A 560 -1.26 -40.37 19.16
CA PRO A 560 -2.18 -39.80 20.14
C PRO A 560 -2.43 -38.30 19.97
N LEU A 561 -1.54 -37.58 19.26
CA LEU A 561 -1.71 -36.16 18.95
C LEU A 561 -3.00 -35.86 18.19
N PHE A 562 -3.54 -36.84 17.43
CA PHE A 562 -4.81 -36.68 16.73
C PHE A 562 -6.02 -36.59 17.67
N LEU A 563 -5.90 -36.96 18.96
CA LEU A 563 -6.95 -36.69 19.95
C LEU A 563 -7.18 -35.19 20.16
N ASN A 564 -6.19 -34.34 19.85
CA ASN A 564 -6.39 -32.89 19.85
C ASN A 564 -7.40 -32.42 18.80
N ALA A 565 -7.62 -33.19 17.72
CA ALA A 565 -8.69 -32.88 16.76
C ALA A 565 -10.09 -32.91 17.42
N LEU A 566 -10.25 -33.62 18.54
CA LEU A 566 -11.51 -33.74 19.27
C LEU A 566 -11.63 -32.73 20.41
N HIS A 567 -10.57 -32.56 21.21
CA HIS A 567 -10.63 -31.81 22.47
C HIS A 567 -9.97 -30.43 22.42
N GLU A 568 -9.15 -30.15 21.41
CA GLU A 568 -8.47 -28.86 21.17
C GLU A 568 -7.71 -28.27 22.37
N ARG A 569 -7.27 -29.12 23.31
CA ARG A 569 -6.58 -28.69 24.52
C ARG A 569 -5.22 -28.05 24.21
N ASP A 570 -4.47 -28.69 23.32
CA ASP A 570 -3.08 -28.34 23.03
C ASP A 570 -2.88 -27.69 21.65
N LEU A 571 -3.66 -28.13 20.66
CA LEU A 571 -3.66 -27.66 19.28
C LEU A 571 -5.11 -27.59 18.80
N ASP A 572 -5.43 -26.55 18.03
CA ASP A 572 -6.76 -26.46 17.40
C ASP A 572 -6.89 -27.43 16.22
N PHE A 573 -8.12 -27.78 15.86
CA PHE A 573 -8.37 -28.72 14.77
C PHE A 573 -7.74 -28.29 13.44
N PRO A 574 -7.79 -27.01 13.01
CA PRO A 574 -7.10 -26.56 11.81
C PRO A 574 -5.59 -26.82 11.83
N ALA A 575 -4.89 -26.57 12.94
CA ALA A 575 -3.47 -26.88 13.05
C ALA A 575 -3.22 -28.38 12.94
N VAL A 576 -4.04 -29.21 13.62
CA VAL A 576 -3.89 -30.67 13.59
C VAL A 576 -4.07 -31.22 12.19
N ALA A 577 -5.18 -30.87 11.55
CA ALA A 577 -5.55 -31.39 10.24
C ALA A 577 -4.60 -30.90 9.15
N ASN A 578 -4.32 -29.59 9.11
CA ASN A 578 -3.51 -29.02 8.04
C ASN A 578 -2.04 -29.44 8.15
N ALA A 579 -1.49 -29.61 9.36
CA ALA A 579 -0.11 -30.07 9.52
C ALA A 579 0.09 -31.47 8.94
N PHE A 580 -0.84 -32.38 9.25
CA PHE A 580 -0.84 -33.73 8.68
C PHE A 580 -0.98 -33.72 7.16
N ILE A 581 -1.93 -32.93 6.62
CA ILE A 581 -2.14 -32.80 5.17
C ILE A 581 -0.89 -32.23 4.48
N ALA A 582 -0.25 -31.22 5.06
CA ALA A 582 1.01 -30.66 4.54
C ALA A 582 2.11 -31.74 4.49
N GLY A 583 2.21 -32.58 5.53
CA GLY A 583 3.12 -33.71 5.59
C GLY A 583 2.87 -34.72 4.47
N LEU A 584 1.61 -35.13 4.34
CA LEU A 584 1.15 -36.06 3.31
C LEU A 584 1.45 -35.56 1.88
N LEU A 585 1.42 -34.23 1.68
CA LEU A 585 1.70 -33.59 0.39
C LEU A 585 3.19 -33.33 0.13
N SER A 586 4.06 -33.40 1.14
CA SER A 586 5.51 -33.11 1.03
C SER A 586 6.35 -34.30 0.55
N GLN A 587 7.51 -34.04 -0.07
CA GLN A 587 8.49 -35.07 -0.47
C GLN A 587 9.64 -35.17 0.57
N GLU A 588 10.34 -36.31 0.64
CA GLU A 588 11.44 -36.53 1.60
C GLU A 588 12.57 -35.48 1.48
N GLY A 589 13.15 -35.11 2.63
CA GLY A 589 14.32 -34.21 2.73
C GLY A 589 14.01 -32.72 2.88
N GLN A 590 12.76 -32.28 2.66
CA GLN A 590 12.40 -30.85 2.73
C GLN A 590 12.30 -30.30 4.16
N GLY A 591 12.06 -31.15 5.17
CA GLY A 591 11.82 -30.77 6.59
C GLY A 591 13.07 -30.60 7.46
N GLU A 592 14.14 -31.32 7.17
CA GLU A 592 15.27 -31.50 8.10
C GLU A 592 16.31 -30.37 8.01
N GLN A 593 16.37 -29.64 6.88
CA GLN A 593 17.33 -28.55 6.69
C GLN A 593 17.01 -27.28 7.49
N GLU A 594 15.74 -27.04 7.83
CA GLU A 594 15.31 -25.83 8.56
C GLU A 594 15.21 -26.00 10.08
N GLU A 595 14.94 -27.21 10.59
CA GLU A 595 14.95 -27.47 12.05
C GLU A 595 16.33 -27.27 12.67
N HIS A 596 17.39 -27.46 11.88
CA HIS A 596 18.78 -27.22 12.25
C HIS A 596 19.22 -25.75 12.10
N SER A 597 18.41 -24.88 11.49
CA SER A 597 18.67 -23.44 11.35
C SER A 597 18.03 -22.62 12.48
N ARG A 598 17.93 -23.19 13.70
CA ARG A 598 17.36 -22.56 14.89
C ARG A 598 18.09 -21.29 15.28
#